data_AF-A0A956IQJ2-F1
#
_entry.id   AF-A0A956IQJ2-F1
#
_cell.length_a   1.000
_cell.length_b   1.000
_cell.length_c   1.000
_cell.angle_alpha   90.00
_cell.angle_beta   90.00
_cell.angle_gamma   90.00
#
_symmetry.space_group_name_H-M   'P 1'
#
loop_
_entity.id
_entity.type
_entity.pdbx_description
1 polymer ?
#
loop_
_entity_poly.entity_id
_entity_poly.type
_entity_poly.pdbx_seq_one_letter_code
_entity_poly.pdbx_strand_id
1 'polypeptide(L)'
;MKRFNDGSRLLALLALGACASFALPACSDDDDGGGASGGSGGTAGSAGTAGNGGSGGGTGAVGGSGGTGGGGDCSAPADSSKAKACITLAPQELTPGTDADIDGSGVAIIQIYDTATPDDPANPATPIQQILMPSGTGEVSLDSLTTQEADGLPETVYVRAWFLDNPIAQDLVAAGKPPLVWGVFLGGADLSQGLSPSTPMKLKSVSLTAGAGTNVTIPMVGFRKLVVTMKTSSTFSFLGDGTGLGSWGAFTQRVPSSSARPYGYGAIAMCADYNKTQVLPGLVIAECAGGTCEDMYVAGRVDDFGLSLDPNAGLILNEFAITAAIEMGSLLVPTKNKIDLTPTKYDLGAMEVELNYNYRADGNAALPEDKLMCPDTGSGGTGGTGGTGGTGGTGGTGGAGGTGGAATGGTGGTGGTGTGGTTGGTGGSN
;
A
#
# COMPACT_ATOMS: atom_id res chain seq x y z
N MET A 1 -28.28 4.66 8.12
CA MET A 1 -29.21 3.75 7.41
C MET A 1 -29.39 4.18 5.96
N LYS A 2 -28.40 3.88 5.11
CA LYS A 2 -28.54 3.91 3.66
C LYS A 2 -28.88 2.48 3.22
N ARG A 3 -29.99 2.33 2.48
CA ARG A 3 -30.53 1.03 2.07
C ARG A 3 -29.62 0.41 1.00
N PHE A 4 -28.97 -0.72 1.31
CA PHE A 4 -28.52 -1.66 0.30
C PHE A 4 -29.71 -2.56 -0.06
N ASN A 5 -30.34 -2.22 -1.18
CA ASN A 5 -31.34 -3.06 -1.81
C ASN A 5 -30.93 -3.19 -3.27
N ASP A 6 -30.19 -4.25 -3.58
CA ASP A 6 -30.50 -5.12 -4.71
C ASP A 6 -29.61 -6.36 -4.63
N GLY A 7 -30.28 -7.49 -4.40
CA GLY A 7 -29.68 -8.80 -4.33
C GLY A 7 -29.39 -9.40 -5.70
N SER A 8 -28.63 -10.48 -5.66
CA SER A 8 -28.43 -11.46 -6.73
C SER A 8 -27.31 -11.14 -7.72
N ARG A 9 -26.07 -11.46 -7.32
CA ARG A 9 -25.08 -12.26 -8.08
C ARG A 9 -23.72 -12.22 -7.37
N LEU A 10 -23.54 -13.05 -6.36
CA LEU A 10 -22.23 -13.38 -5.79
C LEU A 10 -21.87 -14.80 -6.21
N LEU A 11 -21.49 -14.99 -7.48
CA LEU A 11 -20.82 -16.22 -7.92
C LEU A 11 -20.09 -15.99 -9.26
N ALA A 12 -18.77 -16.24 -9.21
CA ALA A 12 -17.85 -16.49 -10.31
C ALA A 12 -17.67 -15.39 -11.38
N LEU A 13 -16.58 -14.62 -11.26
CA LEU A 13 -15.79 -14.22 -12.43
C LEU A 13 -14.30 -14.11 -12.05
N LEU A 14 -13.57 -15.20 -12.28
CA LEU A 14 -12.12 -15.19 -12.41
C LEU A 14 -11.76 -14.72 -13.83
N ALA A 15 -10.63 -14.01 -13.92
CA ALA A 15 -9.76 -13.80 -15.08
C ALA A 15 -9.74 -12.39 -15.73
N LEU A 16 -8.49 -11.91 -15.82
CA LEU A 16 -7.92 -10.83 -16.66
C LEU A 16 -8.03 -9.40 -16.13
N GLY A 17 -7.24 -9.11 -15.08
CA GLY A 17 -6.85 -7.76 -14.70
C GLY A 17 -5.60 -7.30 -15.46
N ALA A 18 -5.72 -6.21 -16.23
CA ALA A 18 -4.58 -5.44 -16.69
C ALA A 18 -4.00 -4.70 -15.47
N CYS A 19 -2.83 -5.14 -15.01
CA CYS A 19 -2.09 -4.49 -13.93
C CYS A 19 -1.51 -3.17 -14.44
N ALA A 20 -2.04 -2.05 -13.95
CA ALA A 20 -1.24 -0.83 -13.84
C ALA A 20 -0.29 -1.05 -12.66
N SER A 21 0.83 -1.70 -12.93
CA SER A 21 1.90 -1.92 -11.96
C SER A 21 2.45 -0.56 -11.55
N PHE A 22 2.12 -0.11 -10.33
CA PHE A 22 2.93 0.88 -9.63
C PHE A 22 4.25 0.20 -9.26
N ALA A 23 5.13 0.07 -10.24
CA ALA A 23 6.51 -0.33 -10.00
C ALA A 23 7.20 0.88 -9.38
N LEU A 24 7.30 0.90 -8.05
CA LEU A 24 8.45 1.55 -7.42
C LEU A 24 9.69 0.89 -8.05
N PRO A 25 10.73 1.64 -8.45
CA PRO A 25 11.96 1.03 -8.94
C PRO A 25 12.46 0.05 -7.87
N ALA A 26 12.46 -1.24 -8.21
CA ALA A 26 12.99 -2.28 -7.36
C ALA A 26 14.49 -2.00 -7.17
N CYS A 27 14.94 -1.89 -5.93
CA CYS A 27 16.35 -2.07 -5.62
C CYS A 27 16.66 -3.54 -5.97
N SER A 28 17.36 -3.77 -7.08
CA SER A 28 17.87 -5.09 -7.43
C SER A 28 18.90 -5.48 -6.37
N ASP A 29 18.63 -6.55 -5.63
CA ASP A 29 19.63 -7.23 -4.82
C ASP A 29 20.61 -7.90 -5.79
N ASP A 30 21.73 -7.24 -6.08
CA ASP A 30 22.87 -7.85 -6.77
C ASP A 30 23.56 -8.82 -5.81
N ASP A 31 23.10 -10.08 -5.80
CA ASP A 31 23.83 -11.23 -5.27
C ASP A 31 25.02 -11.55 -6.19
N ASP A 32 26.09 -10.74 -6.10
CA ASP A 32 27.37 -11.08 -6.71
C ASP A 32 28.06 -12.18 -5.88
N GLY A 33 27.90 -13.41 -6.36
CA GLY A 33 28.73 -14.52 -5.94
C GLY A 33 30.18 -14.37 -6.41
N GLY A 34 31.13 -14.63 -5.50
CA GLY A 34 32.47 -15.07 -5.88
C GLY A 34 33.59 -14.67 -4.91
N GLY A 35 34.25 -15.66 -4.31
CA GLY A 35 35.59 -15.43 -3.73
C GLY A 35 36.02 -16.39 -2.64
N ALA A 36 36.26 -17.66 -2.99
CA ALA A 36 36.96 -18.59 -2.12
C ALA A 36 38.42 -18.14 -1.86
N SER A 37 38.81 -18.07 -0.59
CA SER A 37 40.18 -18.27 -0.09
C SER A 37 40.04 -18.67 1.40
N GLY A 38 40.55 -19.80 1.89
CA GLY A 38 41.88 -20.35 1.70
C GLY A 38 42.70 -19.99 2.93
N GLY A 39 42.49 -20.68 4.06
CA GLY A 39 43.21 -20.42 5.31
C GLY A 39 43.21 -21.63 6.25
N SER A 40 44.24 -22.46 6.11
CA SER A 40 44.58 -23.54 7.05
C SER A 40 45.31 -22.98 8.26
N GLY A 41 44.91 -23.40 9.47
CA GLY A 41 45.63 -23.08 10.71
C GLY A 41 45.06 -23.89 11.87
N GLY A 42 45.62 -25.08 12.12
CA GLY A 42 45.26 -25.90 13.26
C GLY A 42 46.02 -25.53 14.53
N THR A 43 45.41 -25.83 15.68
CA THR A 43 46.02 -26.22 16.97
C THR A 43 44.87 -26.72 17.85
N ALA A 44 44.76 -28.02 18.13
CA ALA A 44 45.37 -28.72 19.27
C ALA A 44 44.75 -28.36 20.64
N GLY A 45 43.85 -29.25 21.11
CA GLY A 45 43.81 -29.75 22.49
C GLY A 45 43.16 -28.90 23.59
N SER A 46 42.06 -29.40 24.16
CA SER A 46 42.09 -29.86 25.56
C SER A 46 40.82 -30.63 25.93
N ALA A 47 41.05 -31.76 26.58
CA ALA A 47 40.07 -32.66 27.14
C ALA A 47 39.54 -32.16 28.49
N GLY A 48 38.29 -32.53 28.77
CA GLY A 48 37.78 -32.78 30.13
C GLY A 48 37.22 -31.57 30.87
N THR A 49 35.93 -31.62 31.22
CA THR A 49 35.50 -31.92 32.60
C THR A 49 33.98 -32.15 32.61
N ALA A 50 33.56 -33.31 33.08
CA ALA A 50 32.18 -33.58 33.46
C ALA A 50 31.88 -32.90 34.81
N GLY A 51 30.80 -32.13 34.86
CA GLY A 51 30.27 -31.53 36.08
C GLY A 51 28.77 -31.78 36.19
N ASN A 52 28.40 -32.73 37.06
CA ASN A 52 27.04 -32.92 37.54
C ASN A 52 26.59 -31.74 38.42
N GLY A 53 25.28 -31.46 38.39
CA GLY A 53 24.52 -31.05 39.58
C GLY A 53 24.26 -29.55 39.73
N GLY A 54 22.99 -29.16 39.58
CA GLY A 54 22.52 -27.82 39.92
C GLY A 54 21.04 -27.60 39.63
N SER A 55 20.17 -28.19 40.44
CA SER A 55 18.78 -27.76 40.58
C SER A 55 18.73 -26.32 41.09
N GLY A 56 17.89 -25.46 40.53
CA GLY A 56 17.68 -24.10 41.05
C GLY A 56 16.72 -23.31 40.18
N GLY A 57 15.56 -22.97 40.74
CA GLY A 57 14.43 -22.37 40.05
C GLY A 57 14.62 -20.92 39.63
N GLY A 58 13.71 -20.48 38.76
CA GLY A 58 13.66 -19.12 38.25
C GLY A 58 12.56 -18.99 37.20
N THR A 59 11.30 -19.14 37.62
CA THR A 59 10.13 -18.79 36.81
C THR A 59 10.14 -17.28 36.56
N GLY A 60 10.72 -16.86 35.44
CA GLY A 60 10.57 -15.51 34.89
C GLY A 60 9.19 -15.38 34.26
N ALA A 61 8.31 -14.64 34.93
CA ALA A 61 6.96 -14.34 34.50
C ALA A 61 6.95 -13.56 33.17
N VAL A 62 6.43 -14.19 32.11
CA VAL A 62 5.94 -13.47 30.94
C VAL A 62 4.53 -13.00 31.28
N GLY A 63 4.44 -11.79 31.84
CA GLY A 63 3.18 -11.12 32.15
C GLY A 63 2.60 -10.49 30.89
N GLY A 64 1.56 -11.13 30.33
CA GLY A 64 0.65 -10.54 29.37
C GLY A 64 -0.78 -10.95 29.77
N SER A 65 -1.57 -9.96 30.19
CA SER A 65 -2.90 -10.10 30.79
C SER A 65 -3.84 -10.99 29.97
N GLY A 66 -4.28 -12.09 30.59
CA GLY A 66 -5.33 -12.95 30.08
C GLY A 66 -6.70 -12.33 30.29
N GLY A 67 -7.36 -12.01 29.19
CA GLY A 67 -8.82 -12.01 29.13
C GLY A 67 -9.30 -13.45 29.03
N THR A 68 -9.89 -13.98 30.11
CA THR A 68 -10.54 -15.30 30.15
C THR A 68 -11.91 -15.25 29.45
N GLY A 69 -11.93 -14.83 28.19
CA GLY A 69 -13.09 -15.07 27.32
C GLY A 69 -13.16 -16.56 27.04
N GLY A 70 -14.28 -17.21 27.36
CA GLY A 70 -14.45 -18.66 27.33
C GLY A 70 -14.16 -19.28 25.97
N GLY A 71 -12.90 -19.62 25.71
CA GLY A 71 -12.52 -20.53 24.66
C GLY A 71 -13.07 -21.89 25.04
N GLY A 72 -14.21 -22.26 24.45
CA GLY A 72 -14.62 -23.66 24.42
C GLY A 72 -13.44 -24.49 23.91
N ASP A 73 -13.20 -25.64 24.52
CA ASP A 73 -12.12 -26.54 24.10
C ASP A 73 -12.20 -26.72 22.58
N CYS A 74 -11.09 -26.42 21.89
CA CYS A 74 -11.01 -26.66 20.46
C CYS A 74 -11.08 -28.17 20.25
N SER A 75 -12.27 -28.65 19.89
CA SER A 75 -12.55 -30.08 19.73
C SER A 75 -11.61 -30.71 18.70
N ALA A 76 -11.38 -32.02 18.84
CA ALA A 76 -10.63 -32.77 17.85
C ALA A 76 -11.26 -32.66 16.44
N PRO A 77 -10.46 -32.71 15.37
CA PRO A 77 -10.92 -32.72 13.99
C PRO A 77 -11.82 -33.93 13.72
N ALA A 78 -12.72 -33.80 12.75
CA ALA A 78 -13.55 -34.93 12.31
C ALA A 78 -12.73 -36.08 11.70
N ASP A 79 -11.61 -35.76 11.05
CA ASP A 79 -10.63 -36.73 10.54
C ASP A 79 -9.37 -36.70 11.42
N SER A 80 -9.09 -37.81 12.10
CA SER A 80 -7.93 -37.92 12.99
C SER A 80 -6.57 -37.80 12.29
N SER A 81 -6.51 -37.89 10.96
CA SER A 81 -5.29 -37.67 10.16
C SER A 81 -5.07 -36.20 9.78
N LYS A 82 -6.06 -35.34 10.06
CA LYS A 82 -6.02 -33.90 9.80
C LYS A 82 -5.94 -33.14 11.11
N ALA A 83 -5.77 -31.83 11.03
CA ALA A 83 -5.80 -30.93 12.17
C ALA A 83 -7.04 -30.02 12.12
N LYS A 84 -7.39 -29.45 13.27
CA LYS A 84 -8.42 -28.41 13.39
C LYS A 84 -7.84 -27.18 14.08
N ALA A 85 -8.20 -25.99 13.61
CA ALA A 85 -7.83 -24.72 14.20
C ALA A 85 -9.08 -23.99 14.70
N CYS A 86 -9.04 -23.50 15.94
CA CYS A 86 -10.01 -22.58 16.52
C CYS A 86 -9.37 -21.20 16.59
N ILE A 87 -9.70 -20.36 15.62
CA ILE A 87 -9.03 -19.11 15.31
C ILE A 87 -9.74 -17.97 16.03
N THR A 88 -9.04 -17.33 16.96
CA THR A 88 -9.47 -16.09 17.61
C THR A 88 -8.69 -14.92 17.01
N LEU A 89 -9.39 -13.92 16.50
CA LEU A 89 -8.79 -12.68 16.05
C LEU A 89 -8.58 -11.76 17.24
N ALA A 90 -7.40 -11.15 17.35
CA ALA A 90 -7.06 -10.19 18.41
C ALA A 90 -6.66 -8.85 17.79
N PRO A 91 -7.64 -8.01 17.42
CA PRO A 91 -7.36 -6.69 16.87
C PRO A 91 -6.63 -5.79 17.86
N GLN A 92 -5.72 -4.97 17.35
CA GLN A 92 -5.16 -3.85 18.09
C GLN A 92 -6.30 -2.93 18.57
N GLU A 93 -6.27 -2.52 19.83
CA GLU A 93 -7.23 -1.55 20.35
C GLU A 93 -6.98 -0.18 19.68
N LEU A 94 -7.84 0.19 18.73
CA LEU A 94 -7.87 1.51 18.11
C LEU A 94 -9.22 2.16 18.37
N THR A 95 -9.20 3.38 18.86
CA THR A 95 -10.37 4.24 18.97
C THR A 95 -10.65 4.86 17.60
N PRO A 96 -11.84 4.63 17.02
CA PRO A 96 -12.23 5.28 15.77
C PRO A 96 -12.09 6.80 15.86
N GLY A 97 -11.64 7.42 14.77
CA GLY A 97 -11.51 8.87 14.67
C GLY A 97 -12.85 9.58 14.47
N THR A 98 -12.82 10.78 13.88
CA THR A 98 -14.04 11.49 13.45
C THR A 98 -14.52 11.09 12.05
N ASP A 99 -13.83 10.13 11.41
CA ASP A 99 -14.14 9.66 10.07
C ASP A 99 -15.38 8.76 10.13
N ALA A 100 -16.50 9.20 9.56
CA ALA A 100 -17.78 8.49 9.67
C ALA A 100 -17.80 7.16 8.92
N ASP A 101 -16.84 6.95 8.02
CA ASP A 101 -16.66 5.70 7.29
C ASP A 101 -15.91 4.64 8.11
N ILE A 102 -15.45 4.98 9.31
CA ILE A 102 -14.72 4.13 10.25
C ILE A 102 -15.50 4.10 11.57
N ASP A 103 -16.41 3.14 11.72
CA ASP A 103 -17.31 3.08 12.87
C ASP A 103 -17.06 1.88 13.81
N GLY A 104 -15.99 1.12 13.54
CA GLY A 104 -15.66 -0.09 14.28
C GLY A 104 -16.51 -1.30 13.89
N SER A 105 -17.32 -1.20 12.83
CA SER A 105 -18.12 -2.28 12.25
C SER A 105 -17.65 -2.55 10.84
N GLY A 106 -17.55 -3.82 10.48
CA GLY A 106 -17.04 -4.17 9.16
C GLY A 106 -17.22 -5.63 8.83
N VAL A 107 -16.51 -6.08 7.82
CA VAL A 107 -16.49 -7.49 7.41
C VAL A 107 -15.13 -8.08 7.74
N ALA A 108 -15.12 -9.19 8.47
CA ALA A 108 -13.90 -9.96 8.68
C ALA A 108 -13.81 -11.17 7.76
N ILE A 109 -12.61 -11.39 7.23
CA ILE A 109 -12.29 -12.48 6.30
C ILE A 109 -11.09 -13.22 6.87
N ILE A 110 -11.23 -14.52 7.14
CA ILE A 110 -10.13 -15.40 7.50
C ILE A 110 -9.86 -16.31 6.31
N GLN A 111 -8.65 -16.28 5.77
CA GLN A 111 -8.19 -17.12 4.69
C GLN A 111 -7.06 -18.01 5.20
N ILE A 112 -7.16 -19.30 4.94
CA ILE A 112 -6.16 -20.30 5.36
C ILE A 112 -5.50 -20.86 4.11
N TYR A 113 -4.19 -20.88 4.09
CA TYR A 113 -3.35 -21.35 2.99
C TYR A 113 -2.41 -22.46 3.44
N ASP A 114 -1.91 -23.23 2.48
CA ASP A 114 -0.81 -24.19 2.63
C ASP A 114 0.56 -23.62 2.20
N THR A 115 0.59 -22.35 1.77
CA THR A 115 1.81 -21.62 1.40
C THR A 115 1.94 -20.29 2.14
N ALA A 116 3.19 -19.89 2.40
CA ALA A 116 3.52 -18.62 3.07
C ALA A 116 3.32 -17.39 2.17
N THR A 117 3.30 -17.55 0.84
CA THR A 117 3.26 -16.45 -0.14
C THR A 117 2.10 -16.64 -1.10
N PRO A 118 0.84 -16.52 -0.62
CA PRO A 118 -0.33 -16.79 -1.46
C PRO A 118 -0.51 -15.80 -2.61
N ASP A 119 0.08 -14.61 -2.51
CA ASP A 119 0.00 -13.55 -3.51
C ASP A 119 1.23 -13.54 -4.45
N ASP A 120 2.06 -14.59 -4.45
CA ASP A 120 3.17 -14.70 -5.42
C ASP A 120 2.60 -14.70 -6.85
N PRO A 121 2.91 -13.70 -7.70
CA PRO A 121 2.38 -13.64 -9.05
C PRO A 121 2.83 -14.81 -9.93
N ALA A 122 3.95 -15.46 -9.59
CA ALA A 122 4.39 -16.66 -10.30
C ALA A 122 3.57 -17.89 -9.91
N ASN A 123 3.08 -17.96 -8.67
CA ASN A 123 2.37 -19.11 -8.10
C ASN A 123 1.24 -18.66 -7.15
N PRO A 124 0.17 -18.02 -7.67
CA PRO A 124 -0.91 -17.54 -6.81
C PRO A 124 -1.65 -18.73 -6.21
N ALA A 125 -1.88 -18.69 -4.89
CA ALA A 125 -2.56 -19.76 -4.17
C ALA A 125 -3.99 -19.38 -3.82
N THR A 126 -4.92 -20.32 -3.99
CA THR A 126 -6.28 -20.20 -3.46
C THR A 126 -6.30 -20.63 -2.00
N PRO A 127 -7.09 -19.99 -1.12
CA PRO A 127 -7.27 -20.47 0.25
C PRO A 127 -7.80 -21.91 0.25
N ILE A 128 -7.23 -22.78 1.07
CA ILE A 128 -7.78 -24.12 1.33
C ILE A 128 -9.07 -24.04 2.14
N GLN A 129 -9.24 -22.95 2.90
CA GLN A 129 -10.49 -22.60 3.56
C GLN A 129 -10.61 -21.07 3.68
N GLN A 130 -11.85 -20.58 3.58
CA GLN A 130 -12.19 -19.17 3.80
C GLN A 130 -13.41 -19.07 4.70
N ILE A 131 -13.36 -18.17 5.68
CA ILE A 131 -14.42 -17.88 6.63
C ILE A 131 -14.75 -16.40 6.54
N LEU A 132 -16.04 -16.08 6.44
CA LEU A 132 -16.55 -14.72 6.35
C LEU A 132 -17.39 -14.40 7.60
N MET A 133 -17.15 -13.23 8.19
CA MET A 133 -17.84 -12.75 9.39
C MET A 133 -18.43 -11.35 9.14
N PRO A 134 -19.76 -11.18 9.28
CA PRO A 134 -20.75 -12.25 9.41
C PRO A 134 -20.84 -13.08 8.11
N SER A 135 -21.43 -14.27 8.17
CA SER A 135 -21.59 -15.13 6.98
C SER A 135 -22.63 -14.63 5.96
N GLY A 136 -23.04 -13.36 6.05
CA GLY A 136 -24.11 -12.76 5.26
C GLY A 136 -23.80 -11.30 4.91
N THR A 137 -24.83 -10.55 4.48
CA THR A 137 -24.68 -9.15 4.00
C THR A 137 -24.67 -8.12 5.13
N GLY A 138 -24.16 -8.48 6.30
CA GLY A 138 -24.12 -7.60 7.47
C GLY A 138 -22.69 -7.20 7.82
N GLU A 139 -22.57 -6.34 8.82
CA GLU A 139 -21.31 -6.00 9.46
C GLU A 139 -21.26 -6.61 10.86
N VAL A 140 -20.05 -6.85 11.34
CA VAL A 140 -19.75 -7.30 12.70
C VAL A 140 -18.89 -6.23 13.37
N SER A 141 -19.17 -5.94 14.63
CA SER A 141 -18.32 -5.03 15.41
C SER A 141 -16.97 -5.70 15.69
N LEU A 142 -15.90 -4.92 15.60
CA LEU A 142 -14.53 -5.37 15.88
C LEU A 142 -14.40 -6.02 17.27
N ASP A 143 -15.11 -5.48 18.27
CA ASP A 143 -15.12 -5.98 19.65
C ASP A 143 -15.96 -7.27 19.82
N SER A 144 -16.73 -7.65 18.81
CA SER A 144 -17.65 -8.79 18.82
C SER A 144 -17.18 -9.98 17.98
N LEU A 145 -15.92 -9.93 17.50
CA LEU A 145 -15.33 -11.03 16.72
C LEU A 145 -15.28 -12.31 17.56
N THR A 146 -15.95 -13.35 17.09
CA THR A 146 -16.02 -14.65 17.75
C THR A 146 -14.96 -15.61 17.21
N THR A 147 -14.57 -16.59 18.03
CA THR A 147 -13.69 -17.68 17.58
C THR A 147 -14.32 -18.46 16.44
N GLN A 148 -13.55 -18.68 15.37
CA GLN A 148 -13.97 -19.42 14.19
C GLN A 148 -13.29 -20.78 14.11
N GLU A 149 -13.99 -21.80 13.65
CA GLU A 149 -13.43 -23.15 13.50
C GLU A 149 -13.09 -23.48 12.05
N ALA A 150 -11.92 -24.08 11.84
CA ALA A 150 -11.44 -24.56 10.57
C ALA A 150 -10.93 -26.00 10.73
N ASP A 151 -11.58 -26.97 10.08
CA ASP A 151 -11.32 -28.41 10.23
C ASP A 151 -10.73 -28.99 8.93
N GLY A 152 -10.11 -30.16 8.99
CA GLY A 152 -9.53 -30.84 7.82
C GLY A 152 -8.20 -30.23 7.34
N LEU A 153 -7.51 -29.48 8.20
CA LEU A 153 -6.30 -28.75 7.85
C LEU A 153 -5.04 -29.65 7.87
N PRO A 154 -3.98 -29.29 7.11
CA PRO A 154 -2.64 -29.88 7.29
C PRO A 154 -2.00 -29.44 8.62
N GLU A 155 -0.91 -30.09 9.02
CA GLU A 155 -0.17 -29.76 10.26
C GLU A 155 0.51 -28.38 10.23
N THR A 156 0.71 -27.80 9.06
CA THR A 156 1.22 -26.42 8.91
C THR A 156 0.32 -25.66 7.97
N VAL A 157 -0.20 -24.54 8.45
CA VAL A 157 -1.02 -23.62 7.66
C VAL A 157 -0.50 -22.19 7.80
N TYR A 158 -0.97 -21.32 6.93
CA TYR A 158 -0.70 -19.90 6.95
C TYR A 158 -2.03 -19.15 6.95
N VAL A 159 -2.27 -18.39 8.00
CA VAL A 159 -3.56 -17.71 8.20
C VAL A 159 -3.38 -16.24 7.84
N ARG A 160 -4.26 -15.73 6.97
CA ARG A 160 -4.41 -14.29 6.70
C ARG A 160 -5.78 -13.86 7.17
N ALA A 161 -5.83 -12.83 8.01
CA ALA A 161 -7.07 -12.25 8.49
C ALA A 161 -7.18 -10.79 8.05
N TRP A 162 -8.34 -10.40 7.53
CA TRP A 162 -8.70 -9.02 7.25
C TRP A 162 -9.92 -8.64 8.07
N PHE A 163 -9.97 -7.43 8.61
CA PHE A 163 -11.21 -6.77 9.04
C PHE A 163 -11.33 -5.48 8.23
N LEU A 164 -12.46 -5.28 7.56
CA LEU A 164 -12.69 -4.22 6.60
C LEU A 164 -13.79 -3.29 7.13
N ASP A 165 -13.40 -2.28 7.92
CA ASP A 165 -14.29 -1.23 8.44
C ASP A 165 -14.62 -0.23 7.32
N ASN A 166 -13.58 0.21 6.60
CA ASN A 166 -13.72 1.18 5.51
C ASN A 166 -14.43 0.56 4.29
N PRO A 167 -15.52 1.15 3.78
CA PRO A 167 -16.24 0.62 2.61
C PRO A 167 -15.37 0.56 1.34
N ILE A 168 -14.41 1.50 1.18
CA ILE A 168 -13.45 1.47 0.06
C ILE A 168 -12.62 0.19 0.08
N ALA A 169 -12.32 -0.35 1.27
CA ALA A 169 -11.59 -1.60 1.40
C ALA A 169 -12.37 -2.78 0.79
N GLN A 170 -13.69 -2.80 0.95
CA GLN A 170 -14.55 -3.83 0.38
C GLN A 170 -14.56 -3.75 -1.15
N ASP A 171 -14.63 -2.55 -1.71
CA ASP A 171 -14.54 -2.31 -3.16
C ASP A 171 -13.19 -2.78 -3.73
N LEU A 172 -12.09 -2.54 -3.01
CA LEU A 172 -10.75 -3.02 -3.41
C LEU A 172 -10.68 -4.55 -3.43
N VAL A 173 -11.19 -5.22 -2.39
CA VAL A 173 -11.24 -6.68 -2.35
C VAL A 173 -12.10 -7.23 -3.48
N ALA A 174 -13.26 -6.62 -3.75
CA ALA A 174 -14.12 -7.01 -4.87
C ALA A 174 -13.43 -6.84 -6.24
N ALA A 175 -12.53 -5.85 -6.36
CA ALA A 175 -11.70 -5.63 -7.54
C ALA A 175 -10.44 -6.52 -7.60
N GLY A 176 -10.25 -7.44 -6.65
CA GLY A 176 -9.06 -8.29 -6.57
C GLY A 176 -7.78 -7.52 -6.21
N LYS A 177 -7.92 -6.36 -5.55
CA LYS A 177 -6.80 -5.53 -5.11
C LYS A 177 -6.57 -5.68 -3.60
N PRO A 178 -5.31 -5.59 -3.14
CA PRO A 178 -5.03 -5.51 -1.71
C PRO A 178 -5.76 -4.32 -1.06
N PRO A 179 -6.52 -4.52 0.03
CA PRO A 179 -7.25 -3.45 0.71
C PRO A 179 -6.31 -2.62 1.60
N LEU A 180 -5.28 -2.01 1.02
CA LEU A 180 -4.31 -1.20 1.75
C LEU A 180 -4.85 0.23 1.93
N VAL A 181 -5.85 0.38 2.81
CA VAL A 181 -6.45 1.67 3.18
C VAL A 181 -6.58 1.75 4.70
N TRP A 182 -6.69 2.96 5.26
CA TRP A 182 -7.02 3.09 6.68
C TRP A 182 -8.37 2.43 6.95
N GLY A 183 -8.47 1.69 8.05
CA GLY A 183 -9.73 1.05 8.49
C GLY A 183 -9.72 -0.44 8.31
N VAL A 184 -8.59 -0.90 7.79
CA VAL A 184 -8.31 -2.29 7.62
C VAL A 184 -7.45 -2.75 8.78
N PHE A 185 -7.80 -3.89 9.35
CA PHE A 185 -6.92 -4.63 10.24
C PHE A 185 -6.40 -5.85 9.50
N LEU A 186 -5.09 -6.09 9.62
CA LEU A 186 -4.40 -7.20 8.98
C LEU A 186 -3.80 -8.11 10.06
N GLY A 187 -4.18 -9.39 10.03
CA GLY A 187 -3.63 -10.42 10.91
C GLY A 187 -2.88 -11.52 10.14
N GLY A 188 -1.88 -12.10 10.81
CA GLY A 188 -1.14 -13.27 10.33
C GLY A 188 -0.05 -12.98 9.29
N ALA A 189 0.05 -11.74 8.80
CA ALA A 189 1.18 -11.29 7.98
C ALA A 189 2.49 -11.23 8.77
N ASP A 190 3.61 -11.51 8.09
CA ASP A 190 4.95 -11.23 8.57
C ASP A 190 5.36 -9.81 8.22
N LEU A 191 5.15 -8.90 9.17
CA LEU A 191 5.45 -7.48 9.04
C LEU A 191 6.90 -7.14 9.40
N SER A 192 7.77 -8.14 9.62
CA SER A 192 9.21 -7.92 9.84
C SER A 192 9.89 -7.26 8.62
N GLN A 193 9.26 -7.35 7.45
CA GLN A 193 9.72 -6.73 6.20
C GLN A 193 8.89 -5.50 5.78
N GLY A 194 8.07 -4.94 6.67
CA GLY A 194 7.21 -3.79 6.39
C GLY A 194 6.12 -4.06 5.34
N LEU A 195 5.56 -2.97 4.79
CA LEU A 195 4.57 -2.96 3.71
C LEU A 195 5.25 -2.75 2.36
N SER A 196 5.98 -3.75 1.88
CA SER A 196 6.57 -3.70 0.53
C SER A 196 5.51 -4.00 -0.54
N PRO A 197 5.25 -3.11 -1.51
CA PRO A 197 4.35 -3.41 -2.62
C PRO A 197 4.99 -4.30 -3.69
N SER A 198 6.33 -4.39 -3.72
CA SER A 198 7.07 -5.14 -4.75
C SER A 198 7.32 -6.61 -4.37
N THR A 199 7.08 -6.98 -3.12
CA THR A 199 7.30 -8.35 -2.64
C THR A 199 5.98 -8.91 -2.14
N PRO A 200 5.59 -10.14 -2.54
CA PRO A 200 4.43 -10.80 -1.97
C PRO A 200 4.53 -10.81 -0.44
N MET A 201 3.45 -10.39 0.21
CA MET A 201 3.38 -10.38 1.65
C MET A 201 3.51 -11.81 2.17
N LYS A 202 4.53 -12.07 2.99
CA LYS A 202 4.72 -13.37 3.63
C LYS A 202 3.75 -13.50 4.80
N LEU A 203 3.24 -14.70 5.01
CA LEU A 203 2.41 -15.07 6.16
C LEU A 203 3.22 -15.85 7.19
N LYS A 204 2.90 -15.67 8.47
CA LYS A 204 3.47 -16.45 9.57
C LYS A 204 2.89 -17.86 9.57
N SER A 205 3.73 -18.87 9.74
CA SER A 205 3.30 -20.26 9.85
C SER A 205 2.58 -20.50 11.17
N VAL A 206 1.52 -21.29 11.14
CA VAL A 206 0.81 -21.81 12.30
C VAL A 206 0.98 -23.33 12.33
N SER A 207 1.60 -23.83 13.40
CA SER A 207 1.74 -25.26 13.63
C SER A 207 0.49 -25.82 14.29
N LEU A 208 -0.09 -26.84 13.67
CA LEU A 208 -1.25 -27.57 14.14
C LEU A 208 -0.84 -29.03 14.42
N THR A 209 -1.63 -29.73 15.24
CA THR A 209 -1.38 -31.13 15.57
C THR A 209 -2.44 -32.03 14.91
N ALA A 210 -2.02 -33.00 14.11
CA ALA A 210 -2.94 -33.98 13.54
C ALA A 210 -3.69 -34.75 14.64
N GLY A 211 -4.99 -34.94 14.45
CA GLY A 211 -5.88 -35.60 15.42
C GLY A 211 -6.29 -34.72 16.61
N ALA A 212 -5.88 -33.46 16.68
CA ALA A 212 -6.23 -32.54 17.75
C ALA A 212 -6.72 -31.17 17.25
N GLY A 213 -7.56 -30.52 18.05
CA GLY A 213 -7.92 -29.11 17.86
C GLY A 213 -6.86 -28.21 18.49
N THR A 214 -6.49 -27.14 17.79
CA THR A 214 -5.51 -26.14 18.24
C THR A 214 -6.16 -24.78 18.35
N ASN A 215 -6.08 -24.14 19.52
CA ASN A 215 -6.47 -22.73 19.67
C ASN A 215 -5.38 -21.84 19.06
N VAL A 216 -5.77 -20.96 18.13
CA VAL A 216 -4.86 -20.08 17.40
C VAL A 216 -5.33 -18.65 17.60
N THR A 217 -4.50 -17.82 18.24
CA THR A 217 -4.77 -16.37 18.33
C THR A 217 -3.99 -15.63 17.26
N ILE A 218 -4.69 -14.89 16.40
CA ILE A 218 -4.08 -14.09 15.33
C ILE A 218 -4.14 -12.62 15.74
N PRO A 219 -2.99 -12.01 16.13
CA PRO A 219 -2.95 -10.57 16.36
C PRO A 219 -3.20 -9.84 15.04
N MET A 220 -4.00 -8.76 15.09
CA MET A 220 -4.26 -7.93 13.92
C MET A 220 -3.77 -6.50 14.14
N VAL A 221 -3.03 -5.97 13.16
CA VAL A 221 -2.51 -4.61 13.15
C VAL A 221 -3.45 -3.73 12.36
N GLY A 222 -3.90 -2.63 12.96
CA GLY A 222 -4.80 -1.68 12.32
C GLY A 222 -4.05 -0.65 11.48
N PHE A 223 -4.59 -0.35 10.30
CA PHE A 223 -4.02 0.61 9.37
C PHE A 223 -4.51 2.00 9.75
N ARG A 224 -3.56 2.84 10.16
CA ARG A 224 -3.84 4.18 10.69
C ARG A 224 -3.77 5.21 9.59
N LYS A 225 -4.63 6.22 9.67
CA LYS A 225 -4.61 7.35 8.75
C LYS A 225 -3.46 8.28 9.12
N LEU A 226 -2.65 8.64 8.14
CA LEU A 226 -1.64 9.69 8.27
C LEU A 226 -1.74 10.63 7.08
N VAL A 227 -1.85 11.93 7.36
CA VAL A 227 -1.86 12.97 6.34
C VAL A 227 -0.53 13.70 6.41
N VAL A 228 0.26 13.63 5.34
CA VAL A 228 1.56 14.31 5.27
C VAL A 228 1.46 15.55 4.41
N THR A 229 1.69 16.70 5.01
CA THR A 229 1.82 17.97 4.33
C THR A 229 3.27 18.17 3.90
N MET A 230 3.56 18.05 2.61
CA MET A 230 4.87 18.33 2.04
C MET A 230 5.00 19.82 1.72
N LYS A 231 6.05 20.45 2.23
CA LYS A 231 6.34 21.87 2.02
C LYS A 231 7.80 22.05 1.64
N THR A 232 8.08 22.85 0.62
CA THR A 232 9.44 23.26 0.30
C THR A 232 9.99 24.23 1.33
N SER A 233 11.26 24.06 1.69
CA SER A 233 11.95 25.05 2.51
C SER A 233 12.05 26.39 1.77
N SER A 234 12.09 27.52 2.49
CA SER A 234 12.21 28.83 1.86
C SER A 234 13.55 29.05 1.14
N THR A 235 14.56 28.24 1.45
CA THR A 235 15.87 28.25 0.80
C THR A 235 15.98 27.25 -0.35
N PHE A 236 14.92 26.50 -0.62
CA PHE A 236 14.88 25.47 -1.64
C PHE A 236 14.39 26.05 -2.96
N SER A 237 14.99 25.64 -4.07
CA SER A 237 14.49 25.91 -5.42
C SER A 237 14.66 24.65 -6.25
N PHE A 238 13.60 24.24 -6.96
CA PHE A 238 13.68 23.13 -7.89
C PHE A 238 14.58 23.49 -9.07
N LEU A 239 15.27 22.50 -9.61
CA LEU A 239 16.01 22.64 -10.86
C LEU A 239 15.08 22.64 -12.07
N GLY A 240 13.98 21.87 -11.99
CA GLY A 240 12.87 21.89 -12.94
C GLY A 240 11.77 22.89 -12.54
N ASP A 241 10.55 22.67 -13.05
CA ASP A 241 9.39 23.52 -12.75
C ASP A 241 8.78 23.24 -11.37
N GLY A 242 9.28 22.22 -10.66
CA GLY A 242 8.82 21.82 -9.34
C GLY A 242 7.51 21.05 -9.37
N THR A 243 7.08 20.57 -10.54
CA THR A 243 5.95 19.67 -10.68
C THR A 243 6.43 18.23 -10.75
N GLY A 244 5.70 17.30 -10.13
CA GLY A 244 6.17 15.93 -10.07
C GLY A 244 5.21 15.00 -9.38
N LEU A 245 5.45 13.69 -9.50
CA LEU A 245 4.85 12.73 -8.58
C LEU A 245 5.53 12.87 -7.24
N GLY A 246 4.82 12.69 -6.14
CA GLY A 246 5.50 12.55 -4.87
C GLY A 246 4.81 11.59 -3.95
N SER A 247 5.61 11.16 -2.99
CA SER A 247 5.28 10.11 -2.07
C SER A 247 5.98 10.35 -0.74
N TRP A 248 5.53 9.64 0.28
CA TRP A 248 6.23 9.56 1.54
C TRP A 248 6.25 8.10 2.01
N GLY A 249 7.25 7.78 2.81
CA GLY A 249 7.37 6.51 3.53
C GLY A 249 7.56 6.75 5.02
N ALA A 250 7.03 5.85 5.84
CA ALA A 250 7.28 5.80 7.28
C ALA A 250 8.24 4.64 7.61
N PHE A 251 9.26 4.91 8.43
CA PHE A 251 10.35 3.97 8.71
C PHE A 251 10.62 3.87 10.21
N THR A 252 10.96 2.69 10.71
CA THR A 252 11.36 2.50 12.12
C THR A 252 12.75 3.05 12.43
N GLN A 253 13.55 3.30 11.39
CA GLN A 253 14.90 3.82 11.49
C GLN A 253 14.92 5.30 11.15
N ARG A 254 15.55 6.11 12.00
CA ARG A 254 15.81 7.53 11.72
C ARG A 254 16.79 7.75 10.56
N VAL A 255 17.71 6.80 10.38
CA VAL A 255 18.64 6.73 9.26
C VAL A 255 18.29 5.49 8.44
N PRO A 256 17.27 5.55 7.56
CA PRO A 256 16.88 4.37 6.81
C PRO A 256 18.01 3.98 5.86
N SER A 257 18.46 2.74 5.96
CA SER A 257 19.35 2.11 4.98
C SER A 257 18.65 1.90 3.63
N SER A 258 19.39 1.54 2.58
CA SER A 258 18.80 1.08 1.31
C SER A 258 17.89 -0.15 1.48
N SER A 259 18.15 -0.96 2.51
CA SER A 259 17.33 -2.11 2.90
C SER A 259 16.18 -1.76 3.86
N ALA A 260 16.03 -0.48 4.24
CA ALA A 260 14.96 -0.08 5.16
C ALA A 260 13.60 -0.33 4.54
N ARG A 261 12.70 -0.89 5.34
CA ARG A 261 11.36 -1.28 4.91
C ARG A 261 10.34 -0.22 5.35
N PRO A 262 9.46 0.24 4.46
CA PRO A 262 8.42 1.18 4.83
C PRO A 262 7.31 0.47 5.62
N TYR A 263 6.89 1.05 6.73
CA TYR A 263 5.73 0.64 7.54
C TYR A 263 4.51 1.53 7.27
N GLY A 264 4.66 2.49 6.37
CA GLY A 264 3.58 3.32 5.90
C GLY A 264 3.98 3.97 4.59
N TYR A 265 2.98 4.33 3.81
CA TYR A 265 3.19 5.08 2.59
C TYR A 265 1.98 5.96 2.29
N GLY A 266 2.24 7.04 1.59
CA GLY A 266 1.22 7.81 0.89
C GLY A 266 1.80 8.43 -0.36
N ALA A 267 0.96 8.69 -1.34
CA ALA A 267 1.37 9.23 -2.62
C ALA A 267 0.25 10.05 -3.24
N ILE A 268 0.62 10.98 -4.12
CA ILE A 268 -0.32 11.62 -5.03
C ILE A 268 -0.46 10.78 -6.29
N ALA A 269 -1.71 10.60 -6.74
CA ALA A 269 -2.02 9.80 -7.94
C ALA A 269 -1.73 10.56 -9.24
N MET A 270 -1.47 11.86 -9.16
CA MET A 270 -1.21 12.76 -10.28
C MET A 270 -0.09 13.72 -9.90
N CYS A 271 0.54 14.33 -10.88
CA CYS A 271 1.55 15.33 -10.63
C CYS A 271 1.02 16.51 -9.81
N ALA A 272 1.83 16.99 -8.89
CA ALA A 272 1.55 18.18 -8.11
C ALA A 272 2.67 19.20 -8.22
N ASP A 273 2.29 20.47 -8.08
CA ASP A 273 3.20 21.61 -8.04
C ASP A 273 3.75 21.82 -6.62
N TYR A 274 4.95 21.33 -6.35
CA TYR A 274 5.60 21.42 -5.05
C TYR A 274 6.20 22.80 -4.73
N ASN A 275 6.07 23.78 -5.63
CA ASN A 275 6.21 25.19 -5.24
C ASN A 275 5.05 25.63 -4.32
N LYS A 276 3.97 24.82 -4.28
CA LYS A 276 2.88 24.95 -3.32
C LYS A 276 2.94 23.84 -2.29
N THR A 277 2.34 24.08 -1.14
CA THR A 277 2.11 23.06 -0.11
C THR A 277 1.26 21.93 -0.69
N GLN A 278 1.72 20.69 -0.56
CA GLN A 278 1.00 19.50 -0.99
C GLN A 278 0.54 18.68 0.21
N VAL A 279 -0.65 18.10 0.12
CA VAL A 279 -1.24 17.25 1.18
C VAL A 279 -1.40 15.84 0.63
N LEU A 280 -0.63 14.91 1.19
CA LEU A 280 -0.56 13.53 0.75
C LEU A 280 -1.18 12.62 1.81
N PRO A 281 -2.42 12.15 1.62
CA PRO A 281 -2.98 11.13 2.49
C PRO A 281 -2.25 9.80 2.27
N GLY A 282 -2.20 9.00 3.32
CA GLY A 282 -1.72 7.64 3.23
C GLY A 282 -2.03 6.87 4.51
N LEU A 283 -1.30 5.79 4.70
CA LEU A 283 -1.50 4.90 5.84
C LEU A 283 -0.17 4.56 6.49
N VAL A 284 -0.24 4.21 7.76
CA VAL A 284 0.88 3.65 8.51
C VAL A 284 0.39 2.52 9.41
N ILE A 285 1.21 1.48 9.53
CA ILE A 285 1.03 0.41 10.51
C ILE A 285 2.06 0.57 11.62
N ALA A 286 1.64 0.27 12.85
CA ALA A 286 2.50 0.29 14.01
C ALA A 286 2.18 -0.93 14.88
N GLU A 287 3.15 -1.83 15.01
CA GLU A 287 3.07 -2.86 16.05
C GLU A 287 3.33 -2.17 17.39
N CYS A 288 2.35 -2.25 18.30
CA CYS A 288 2.48 -1.70 19.63
C CYS A 288 2.39 -2.85 20.63
N ALA A 289 3.45 -3.06 21.40
CA ALA A 289 3.52 -4.07 22.44
C ALA A 289 3.50 -3.38 23.80
N GLY A 290 2.66 -3.86 24.73
CA GLY A 290 2.62 -3.35 26.11
C GLY A 290 2.26 -1.87 26.22
N GLY A 291 1.47 -1.33 25.27
CA GLY A 291 1.10 0.09 25.26
C GLY A 291 2.20 1.03 24.77
N THR A 292 3.28 0.50 24.19
CA THR A 292 4.32 1.29 23.53
C THR A 292 4.43 0.87 22.07
N CYS A 293 4.50 1.85 21.17
CA CYS A 293 4.73 1.62 19.75
C CYS A 293 6.19 1.92 19.42
N GLU A 294 6.72 1.26 18.40
CA GLU A 294 8.05 1.59 17.88
C GLU A 294 8.09 3.03 17.34
N ASP A 295 9.24 3.68 17.48
CA ASP A 295 9.45 4.99 16.88
C ASP A 295 9.37 4.88 15.36
N MET A 296 8.54 5.71 14.73
CA MET A 296 8.49 5.84 13.28
C MET A 296 8.84 7.24 12.81
N TYR A 297 9.50 7.32 11.66
CA TYR A 297 10.00 8.54 11.05
C TYR A 297 9.47 8.66 9.63
N VAL A 298 8.98 9.84 9.24
CA VAL A 298 8.47 10.09 7.88
C VAL A 298 9.52 10.76 7.01
N ALA A 299 9.74 10.20 5.84
CA ALA A 299 10.52 10.79 4.76
C ALA A 299 9.64 11.00 3.53
N GLY A 300 9.71 12.19 2.94
CA GLY A 300 9.07 12.51 1.65
C GLY A 300 10.03 12.30 0.49
N ARG A 301 9.46 12.11 -0.71
CA ARG A 301 10.12 12.04 -2.01
C ARG A 301 9.27 12.81 -3.02
N VAL A 302 9.92 13.58 -3.87
CA VAL A 302 9.34 14.11 -5.11
C VAL A 302 10.15 13.56 -6.27
N ASP A 303 9.46 12.98 -7.24
CA ASP A 303 9.95 12.61 -8.56
C ASP A 303 10.02 13.89 -9.40
N ASP A 304 11.02 14.03 -10.29
CA ASP A 304 11.37 15.26 -11.05
C ASP A 304 12.45 16.17 -10.40
N PHE A 305 13.64 15.61 -10.15
CA PHE A 305 14.84 16.38 -9.78
C PHE A 305 15.77 16.71 -10.96
N GLY A 306 15.32 16.61 -12.22
CA GLY A 306 16.24 16.83 -13.34
C GLY A 306 17.28 15.72 -13.48
N LEU A 307 16.89 14.47 -13.29
CA LEU A 307 17.78 13.32 -13.47
C LEU A 307 17.11 12.32 -14.42
N SER A 308 17.51 12.37 -15.69
CA SER A 308 17.28 11.28 -16.63
C SER A 308 17.85 9.98 -16.05
N LEU A 309 17.03 8.93 -15.96
CA LEU A 309 17.45 7.54 -15.85
C LEU A 309 18.30 7.18 -17.09
N ASP A 310 19.59 7.48 -17.10
CA ASP A 310 20.51 6.82 -18.02
C ASP A 310 20.79 5.42 -17.46
N PRO A 311 20.31 4.35 -18.11
CA PRO A 311 20.51 2.98 -17.63
C PRO A 311 22.00 2.57 -17.61
N ASN A 312 22.90 3.34 -18.23
CA ASN A 312 24.34 3.06 -18.26
C ASN A 312 25.16 3.88 -17.25
N ALA A 313 24.58 4.91 -16.62
CA ALA A 313 25.31 5.79 -15.70
C ALA A 313 25.50 5.18 -14.29
N GLY A 314 24.96 3.98 -14.05
CA GLY A 314 24.81 3.45 -12.71
C GLY A 314 23.75 4.23 -11.95
N LEU A 315 22.96 3.53 -11.13
CA LEU A 315 21.94 4.14 -10.30
C LEU A 315 22.63 5.00 -9.22
N ILE A 316 23.02 6.23 -9.54
CA ILE A 316 23.51 7.15 -8.52
C ILE A 316 22.29 7.55 -7.71
N LEU A 317 22.28 7.16 -6.42
CA LEU A 317 21.24 7.34 -5.40
C LEU A 317 20.93 8.84 -5.10
N ASN A 318 20.64 9.64 -6.12
CA ASN A 318 20.45 11.09 -6.03
C ASN A 318 18.96 11.50 -6.20
N GLU A 319 18.03 10.54 -6.26
CA GLU A 319 16.58 10.73 -6.44
C GLU A 319 15.80 11.12 -5.16
N PHE A 320 16.49 11.57 -4.12
CA PHE A 320 15.89 11.77 -2.80
C PHE A 320 16.00 13.23 -2.35
N ALA A 321 14.96 14.04 -2.58
CA ALA A 321 14.67 15.17 -1.70
C ALA A 321 13.98 14.67 -0.44
N ILE A 322 14.73 13.93 0.34
CA ILE A 322 14.29 13.58 1.67
C ILE A 322 14.52 14.81 2.54
N THR A 323 13.54 15.08 3.39
CA THR A 323 13.74 15.80 4.64
C THR A 323 14.75 15.01 5.48
N ALA A 324 16.03 15.08 5.11
CA ALA A 324 17.11 14.42 5.79
C ALA A 324 18.34 15.30 5.72
N ALA A 325 18.90 15.61 6.89
CA ALA A 325 20.23 16.16 6.93
C ALA A 325 21.18 15.03 6.47
N ILE A 326 22.07 15.30 5.53
CA ILE A 326 23.20 14.40 5.30
C ILE A 326 24.21 14.70 6.39
N GLU A 327 24.15 13.96 7.50
CA GLU A 327 25.19 14.02 8.52
C GLU A 327 26.22 12.93 8.19
N MET A 328 27.44 13.33 7.84
CA MET A 328 28.56 12.41 7.53
C MET A 328 28.30 11.41 6.37
N GLY A 329 27.41 11.74 5.43
CA GLY A 329 27.12 10.90 4.26
C GLY A 329 25.96 9.93 4.44
N SER A 330 25.28 9.95 5.59
CA SER A 330 24.07 9.16 5.83
C SER A 330 22.82 10.04 5.87
N LEU A 331 21.74 9.50 5.33
CA LEU A 331 20.43 10.11 5.27
C LEU A 331 19.77 10.16 6.67
N LEU A 332 19.75 11.32 7.33
CA LEU A 332 19.17 11.46 8.67
C LEU A 332 17.82 12.17 8.67
N VAL A 333 16.72 11.43 8.88
CA VAL A 333 15.39 12.01 9.04
C VAL A 333 15.33 12.89 10.32
N PRO A 334 14.89 14.16 10.25
CA PRO A 334 14.80 15.03 11.41
C PRO A 334 13.90 14.47 12.50
N THR A 335 14.25 14.72 13.76
CA THR A 335 13.43 14.31 14.90
C THR A 335 12.03 14.93 14.89
N LYS A 336 11.87 16.13 14.28
CA LYS A 336 10.55 16.73 14.06
C LYS A 336 9.65 15.89 13.14
N ASN A 337 10.25 15.01 12.34
CA ASN A 337 9.54 14.06 11.49
C ASN A 337 9.29 12.71 12.18
N LYS A 338 9.39 12.63 13.51
CA LYS A 338 8.94 11.47 14.27
C LYS A 338 7.41 11.48 14.39
N ILE A 339 6.77 10.36 14.10
CA ILE A 339 5.32 10.19 14.25
C ILE A 339 5.00 10.02 15.74
N ASP A 340 4.02 10.76 16.25
CA ASP A 340 3.45 10.52 17.57
C ASP A 340 2.44 9.36 17.50
N LEU A 341 2.93 8.15 17.74
CA LEU A 341 2.11 6.95 17.77
C LEU A 341 1.53 6.75 19.15
N THR A 342 0.35 7.30 19.36
CA THR A 342 -0.47 6.90 20.50
C THR A 342 -1.08 5.52 20.21
N PRO A 343 -0.93 4.50 21.07
CA PRO A 343 -1.36 3.12 20.79
C PRO A 343 -2.80 2.99 20.32
N THR A 344 -3.70 3.83 20.82
CA THR A 344 -5.14 3.77 20.53
C THR A 344 -5.60 4.68 19.39
N LYS A 345 -4.77 5.58 18.86
CA LYS A 345 -5.23 6.52 17.85
C LYS A 345 -5.25 5.91 16.46
N TYR A 346 -6.44 5.89 15.88
CA TYR A 346 -6.64 5.51 14.50
C TYR A 346 -6.21 6.62 13.50
N ASP A 347 -6.62 7.86 13.77
CA ASP A 347 -6.18 9.03 13.01
C ASP A 347 -5.01 9.69 13.74
N LEU A 348 -3.85 9.71 13.08
CA LEU A 348 -2.62 10.30 13.62
C LEU A 348 -2.56 11.82 13.35
N GLY A 349 -3.54 12.36 12.63
CA GLY A 349 -3.62 13.75 12.26
C GLY A 349 -2.72 14.11 11.07
N ALA A 350 -2.47 15.42 10.95
CA ALA A 350 -1.61 15.97 9.93
C ALA A 350 -0.18 16.15 10.45
N MET A 351 0.78 15.84 9.60
CA MET A 351 2.20 15.96 9.86
C MET A 351 2.86 16.80 8.77
N GLU A 352 3.64 17.79 9.14
CA GLU A 352 4.39 18.60 8.17
C GLU A 352 5.78 18.02 7.93
N VAL A 353 6.11 17.82 6.66
CA VAL A 353 7.40 17.31 6.18
C VAL A 353 8.00 18.37 5.27
N GLU A 354 9.12 18.94 5.70
CA GLU A 354 9.79 20.01 4.97
C GLU A 354 10.83 19.43 3.99
N LEU A 355 10.61 19.60 2.70
CA LEU A 355 11.55 19.19 1.66
C LEU A 355 12.76 20.10 1.69
N ASN A 356 13.92 19.48 1.93
CA ASN A 356 15.22 20.14 1.92
C ASN A 356 16.08 19.44 0.86
N TYR A 357 16.72 20.22 0.00
CA TYR A 357 17.63 19.68 -1.00
C TYR A 357 19.01 19.61 -0.36
N ASN A 358 19.57 18.42 -0.30
CA ASN A 358 20.98 18.24 0.03
C ASN A 358 21.66 17.57 -1.17
N TYR A 359 21.95 18.36 -2.20
CA TYR A 359 22.77 17.88 -3.31
C TYR A 359 24.21 17.74 -2.85
N ARG A 360 24.75 16.51 -2.90
CA ARG A 360 26.19 16.32 -3.02
C ARG A 360 26.55 16.62 -4.46
N ALA A 361 27.06 17.82 -4.68
CA ALA A 361 27.77 18.14 -5.91
C ALA A 361 29.09 17.37 -5.89
N ASP A 362 29.06 16.16 -6.44
CA ASP A 362 30.25 15.50 -6.95
C ASP A 362 30.70 16.39 -8.13
N GLY A 363 31.52 17.39 -7.85
CA GLY A 363 31.67 18.59 -8.68
C GLY A 363 31.70 18.36 -10.20
N ASN A 364 30.93 19.18 -10.92
CA ASN A 364 30.94 19.45 -12.37
C ASN A 364 30.16 18.55 -13.34
N ALA A 365 29.32 17.62 -12.91
CA ALA A 365 28.37 16.98 -13.85
C ALA A 365 27.17 17.91 -14.11
N ALA A 366 26.98 18.36 -15.35
CA ALA A 366 25.72 18.98 -15.77
C ALA A 366 24.61 17.95 -15.59
N LEU A 367 23.57 18.29 -14.84
CA LEU A 367 22.44 17.41 -14.60
C LEU A 367 21.65 17.27 -15.91
N PRO A 368 21.36 16.05 -16.39
CA PRO A 368 20.59 15.86 -17.61
C PRO A 368 19.17 16.43 -17.45
N GLU A 369 18.65 17.11 -18.47
CA GLU A 369 17.27 17.61 -18.44
C GLU A 369 16.28 16.48 -18.10
N ASP A 370 15.32 16.80 -17.22
CA ASP A 370 14.23 15.87 -16.90
C ASP A 370 13.44 15.55 -18.17
N LYS A 371 13.06 14.27 -18.30
CA LYS A 371 12.21 13.79 -19.39
C LYS A 371 10.87 13.29 -18.89
N LEU A 372 10.66 13.18 -17.57
CA LEU A 372 9.38 12.80 -17.00
C LEU A 372 8.50 14.05 -16.86
N MET A 373 8.19 14.68 -18.00
CA MET A 373 7.24 15.79 -17.98
C MET A 373 5.88 15.24 -17.54
N CYS A 374 5.44 15.72 -16.38
CA CYS A 374 4.04 15.69 -16.02
C CYS A 374 3.23 16.16 -17.22
N PRO A 375 2.26 15.38 -17.72
CA PRO A 375 1.48 15.79 -18.88
C PRO A 375 0.92 17.17 -18.56
N ASP A 376 1.36 18.15 -19.35
CA ASP A 376 1.00 19.55 -19.14
C ASP A 376 -0.51 19.58 -18.95
N THR A 377 -0.96 19.92 -17.74
CA THR A 377 -2.38 19.79 -17.38
C THR A 377 -3.24 20.76 -18.17
N GLY A 378 -2.62 21.52 -19.09
CA GLY A 378 -3.26 22.31 -20.10
C GLY A 378 -4.02 23.40 -19.40
N SER A 379 -3.34 24.50 -19.10
CA SER A 379 -4.05 25.77 -19.05
C SER A 379 -4.84 25.83 -20.36
N GLY A 380 -6.17 25.66 -20.27
CA GLY A 380 -7.04 25.48 -21.42
C GLY A 380 -6.64 26.46 -22.50
N GLY A 381 -6.25 25.94 -23.67
CA GLY A 381 -5.73 26.73 -24.76
C GLY A 381 -6.61 27.96 -24.91
N THR A 382 -6.04 29.15 -24.69
CA THR A 382 -6.76 30.40 -24.86
C THR A 382 -7.35 30.34 -26.27
N GLY A 383 -8.68 30.32 -26.33
CA GLY A 383 -9.42 30.17 -27.57
C GLY A 383 -8.80 31.06 -28.63
N GLY A 384 -8.45 30.47 -29.77
CA GLY A 384 -7.93 31.21 -30.90
C GLY A 384 -8.83 32.42 -31.14
N THR A 385 -8.25 33.61 -31.02
CA THR A 385 -8.93 34.86 -31.28
C THR A 385 -9.60 34.77 -32.65
N GLY A 386 -10.90 35.04 -32.67
CA GLY A 386 -11.77 34.81 -33.80
C GLY A 386 -11.23 35.36 -35.11
N GLY A 387 -11.34 34.53 -36.17
CA GLY A 387 -11.33 35.03 -37.53
C GLY A 387 -12.52 35.97 -37.71
N THR A 388 -12.24 37.27 -37.79
CA THR A 388 -13.17 38.26 -38.32
C THR A 388 -13.26 38.09 -39.83
N GLY A 389 -14.49 38.00 -40.36
CA GLY A 389 -14.75 38.23 -41.79
C GLY A 389 -15.58 37.15 -42.48
N GLY A 390 -16.90 37.29 -42.41
CA GLY A 390 -17.85 36.51 -43.20
C GLY A 390 -19.22 37.19 -43.22
N THR A 391 -19.29 38.40 -43.77
CA THR A 391 -20.56 39.07 -44.09
C THR A 391 -21.23 38.42 -45.29
N GLY A 392 -22.53 38.14 -45.20
CA GLY A 392 -23.41 38.05 -46.36
C GLY A 392 -24.25 36.78 -46.45
N GLY A 393 -25.52 36.87 -46.05
CA GLY A 393 -26.51 35.81 -46.19
C GLY A 393 -27.89 36.24 -45.69
N THR A 394 -28.46 37.24 -46.35
CA THR A 394 -29.86 37.66 -46.18
C THR A 394 -30.83 36.59 -46.66
N GLY A 395 -31.96 36.45 -45.96
CA GLY A 395 -33.25 36.10 -46.57
C GLY A 395 -33.77 34.69 -46.29
N GLY A 396 -34.72 34.60 -45.36
CA GLY A 396 -35.56 33.41 -45.15
C GLY A 396 -36.78 33.79 -44.33
N THR A 397 -37.82 34.29 -45.01
CA THR A 397 -39.13 34.67 -44.48
C THR A 397 -39.86 33.50 -43.82
N GLY A 398 -40.65 33.82 -42.80
CA GLY A 398 -41.38 32.88 -41.96
C GLY A 398 -42.42 32.03 -42.70
N GLY A 399 -42.60 30.81 -42.17
CA GLY A 399 -43.79 30.00 -42.35
C GLY A 399 -44.46 29.82 -41.00
N ALA A 400 -45.72 30.27 -40.90
CA ALA A 400 -46.60 29.99 -39.79
C ALA A 400 -47.35 28.66 -40.02
N GLY A 401 -47.65 27.95 -38.93
CA GLY A 401 -48.80 27.04 -38.84
C GLY A 401 -48.49 25.54 -38.83
N GLY A 402 -48.79 24.88 -37.71
CA GLY A 402 -48.84 23.42 -37.62
C GLY A 402 -48.93 22.90 -36.19
N THR A 403 -50.13 22.92 -35.60
CA THR A 403 -50.48 22.09 -34.43
C THR A 403 -50.79 20.66 -34.86
N GLY A 404 -50.28 19.68 -34.11
CA GLY A 404 -50.85 18.33 -34.01
C GLY A 404 -49.91 17.18 -34.38
N GLY A 405 -49.78 16.20 -33.48
CA GLY A 405 -49.30 14.86 -33.82
C GLY A 405 -48.31 14.27 -32.84
N ALA A 406 -48.80 13.52 -31.86
CA ALA A 406 -48.01 12.51 -31.16
C ALA A 406 -47.69 11.36 -32.13
N ALA A 407 -46.41 11.02 -32.29
CA ALA A 407 -45.94 9.68 -32.64
C ALA A 407 -44.40 9.57 -32.60
N THR A 408 -43.93 8.58 -31.82
CA THR A 408 -42.75 7.73 -32.03
C THR A 408 -41.38 8.40 -32.29
N GLY A 409 -40.52 8.34 -31.27
CA GLY A 409 -39.08 8.58 -31.41
C GLY A 409 -38.41 7.51 -32.27
N GLY A 410 -37.85 7.95 -33.41
CA GLY A 410 -36.98 7.18 -34.27
C GLY A 410 -35.51 7.32 -33.85
N THR A 411 -34.79 6.21 -33.96
CA THR A 411 -33.33 6.10 -34.03
C THR A 411 -32.75 6.85 -35.23
N GLY A 412 -31.55 7.43 -35.08
CA GLY A 412 -30.68 7.76 -36.22
C GLY A 412 -29.80 8.99 -35.99
N GLY A 413 -28.49 8.79 -35.89
CA GLY A 413 -27.51 9.87 -35.74
C GLY A 413 -26.08 9.41 -35.98
N THR A 414 -25.78 8.83 -37.14
CA THR A 414 -24.43 8.74 -37.71
C THR A 414 -24.37 9.56 -38.98
N GLY A 415 -23.45 10.52 -39.05
CA GLY A 415 -23.17 11.27 -40.27
C GLY A 415 -22.14 12.36 -40.01
N GLY A 416 -20.96 12.24 -40.63
CA GLY A 416 -19.92 13.26 -40.56
C GLY A 416 -18.57 12.85 -41.16
N THR A 417 -18.56 12.14 -42.29
CA THR A 417 -17.37 12.00 -43.14
C THR A 417 -17.23 13.23 -44.04
N GLY A 418 -16.12 13.96 -43.90
CA GLY A 418 -15.69 15.01 -44.82
C GLY A 418 -14.35 14.65 -45.45
N THR A 419 -14.41 14.01 -46.61
CA THR A 419 -13.30 13.79 -47.55
C THR A 419 -13.07 15.04 -48.42
N GLY A 420 -11.82 15.32 -48.75
CA GLY A 420 -11.46 15.79 -50.11
C GLY A 420 -10.67 17.11 -50.22
N GLY A 421 -9.54 17.04 -50.94
CA GLY A 421 -8.87 18.19 -51.57
C GLY A 421 -7.34 18.18 -51.42
N THR A 422 -6.61 17.19 -51.94
CA THR A 422 -5.83 17.22 -53.20
C THR A 422 -4.76 18.32 -53.36
N THR A 423 -3.50 17.85 -53.36
CA THR A 423 -2.45 18.04 -54.39
C THR A 423 -1.78 19.40 -54.60
N GLY A 424 -0.46 19.39 -54.44
CA GLY A 424 0.46 19.97 -55.44
C GLY A 424 1.56 20.87 -54.88
N GLY A 425 2.83 20.53 -55.17
CA GLY A 425 3.90 21.53 -55.19
C GLY A 425 5.27 21.07 -54.69
N THR A 426 6.00 20.35 -55.54
CA THR A 426 7.43 20.09 -55.45
C THR A 426 8.26 21.35 -55.78
N GLY A 427 9.45 21.48 -55.19
CA GLY A 427 10.53 22.42 -55.55
C GLY A 427 10.97 23.25 -54.34
N GLY A 428 12.21 23.26 -53.86
CA GLY A 428 13.49 23.07 -54.51
C GLY A 428 14.31 24.36 -54.38
N SER A 429 15.31 24.34 -53.49
CA SER A 429 16.54 25.17 -53.46
C SER A 429 16.41 26.71 -53.56
N ASN A 430 16.72 27.41 -52.46
CA ASN A 430 18.03 28.05 -52.22
C ASN A 430 18.23 28.31 -50.73
#